data_AF-A0A450XVS4-F1
#
_entry.id   AF-A0A450XVS4-F1
#
_cell.length_a   1.000
_cell.length_b   1.000
_cell.length_c   1.000
_cell.angle_alpha   90.00
_cell.angle_beta   90.00
_cell.angle_gamma   90.00
#
_symmetry.space_group_name_H-M   'P 1'
#
loop_
_entity.id
_entity.type
_entity.pdbx_description
1 polymer ?
#
loop_
_entity_poly.entity_id
_entity_poly.type
_entity_poly.pdbx_seq_one_letter_code
_entity_poly.pdbx_strand_id
1 'polypeptide(L)' 'GGKSTLLGISKRGDKYLRALLVHGGRSVVRISDKHVDSRSQWITRLRERRG' A
#
# COMPACT_ATOMS: atom_id res chain seq x y z
N GLY A 1 23.93 9.19 -11.21
CA GLY A 1 23.53 8.94 -9.81
C GLY A 1 22.35 9.82 -9.47
N GLY A 2 21.39 9.36 -8.65
CA GLY A 2 20.29 10.21 -8.18
C GLY A 2 18.88 9.61 -8.17
N LYS A 3 18.70 8.28 -8.14
CA LYS A 3 17.37 7.69 -7.93
C LYS A 3 17.25 7.20 -6.49
N SER A 4 16.33 7.81 -5.74
CA SER A 4 15.96 7.36 -4.40
C SER A 4 15.51 5.90 -4.47
N THR A 5 16.28 5.00 -3.85
CA THR A 5 15.92 3.60 -3.78
C THR A 5 14.92 3.42 -2.64
N LEU A 6 13.64 3.28 -2.99
CA LEU A 6 12.61 2.95 -2.01
C LEU A 6 12.83 1.51 -1.54
N LEU A 7 13.42 1.37 -0.36
CA LEU A 7 13.54 0.08 0.31
C LEU A 7 12.16 -0.37 0.81
N GLY A 8 11.97 -1.69 0.94
CA GLY A 8 10.77 -2.22 1.59
C GLY A 8 10.66 -1.74 3.04
N ILE A 9 9.46 -1.85 3.63
CA ILE A 9 9.25 -1.56 5.06
C ILE A 9 10.04 -2.58 5.89
N SER A 10 11.31 -2.27 6.15
CA SER A 10 12.28 -3.14 6.81
C SER A 10 11.85 -3.49 8.22
N LYS A 11 12.20 -4.69 8.71
CA LYS A 11 12.04 -5.10 10.13
C LYS A 11 12.90 -4.29 11.10
N ARG A 12 13.98 -3.65 10.62
CA ARG A 12 14.90 -2.82 11.42
C ARG A 12 14.42 -1.38 11.65
N GLY A 13 13.35 -0.95 10.97
CA GLY A 13 12.71 0.35 11.22
C GLY A 13 11.75 0.34 12.40
N ASP A 14 11.09 1.47 12.65
CA ASP A 14 10.08 1.62 13.70
C ASP A 14 8.94 0.58 13.55
N LYS A 15 8.70 -0.20 14.62
CA LYS A 15 7.69 -1.26 14.61
C LYS A 15 6.27 -0.71 14.62
N TYR A 16 6.04 0.36 15.35
CA TYR A 16 4.74 0.99 15.49
C TYR A 16 4.31 1.61 14.16
N LEU A 17 5.21 2.36 13.51
CA LEU A 17 4.95 2.95 12.20
C LEU A 17 4.67 1.88 11.13
N ARG A 18 5.45 0.78 11.13
CA ARG A 18 5.19 -0.36 10.24
C ARG A 18 3.79 -0.93 10.46
N ALA A 19 3.38 -1.12 11.72
CA ALA A 19 2.05 -1.62 12.04
C ALA A 19 0.95 -0.68 11.51
N LEU A 20 1.07 0.62 11.76
CA LEU A 20 0.12 1.63 11.28
C LEU A 20 0.01 1.63 9.75
N LEU A 21 1.15 1.63 9.04
CA LEU A 21 1.17 1.64 7.57
C LEU A 21 0.54 0.37 6.98
N VAL A 22 0.82 -0.80 7.55
CA VAL A 22 0.27 -2.07 7.08
C VAL A 22 -1.24 -2.13 7.33
N HIS A 23 -1.71 -1.76 8.52
CA HIS A 23 -3.14 -1.74 8.83
C HIS A 23 -3.89 -0.69 7.99
N GLY A 24 -3.35 0.52 7.88
CA GLY A 24 -3.91 1.57 7.03
C GLY A 24 -4.01 1.13 5.58
N GLY A 25 -2.94 0.56 5.02
CA GLY A 25 -2.92 0.03 3.66
C GLY A 25 -3.98 -1.06 3.44
N ARG A 26 -4.13 -2.01 4.38
CA ARG A 26 -5.18 -3.04 4.32
C ARG A 26 -6.58 -2.44 4.31
N SER A 27 -6.84 -1.44 5.16
CA SER A 27 -8.14 -0.75 5.21
C SER A 27 -8.47 -0.06 3.89
N VAL A 28 -7.49 0.60 3.25
CA VAL A 28 -7.67 1.25 1.95
C VAL A 28 -7.96 0.22 0.85
N VAL A 29 -7.21 -0.89 0.81
CA VAL A 29 -7.48 -1.97 -0.16
C VAL A 29 -8.88 -2.53 0.03
N ARG A 30 -9.31 -2.75 1.29
CA ARG A 30 -10.65 -3.28 1.60
C ARG A 30 -11.80 -2.40 1.13
N ILE A 31 -11.63 -1.07 1.09
CA ILE A 31 -12.68 -0.12 0.72
C ILE A 31 -12.58 0.34 -0.74
N SER A 32 -11.49 0.01 -1.43
CA SER A 32 -11.20 0.50 -2.79
C SER A 32 -12.25 0.08 -3.84
N ASP A 33 -12.99 -1.00 -3.61
CA ASP A 33 -14.09 -1.44 -4.48
C ASP A 33 -15.33 -0.54 -4.41
N LYS A 34 -15.47 0.26 -3.35
CA LYS A 34 -16.62 1.16 -3.15
C LYS A 34 -16.48 2.51 -3.83
N HIS A 35 -15.34 2.79 -4.45
CA HIS A 35 -15.02 4.07 -5.06
C HIS A 35 -14.54 3.89 -6.49
N VAL A 36 -14.90 4.84 -7.37
CA VAL A 36 -14.60 4.78 -8.80
C VAL A 36 -13.46 5.72 -9.22
N ASP A 37 -12.78 6.36 -8.26
CA ASP A 37 -11.67 7.26 -8.55
C ASP A 37 -10.44 6.52 -9.09
N SER A 38 -9.53 7.27 -9.72
CA SER A 38 -8.35 6.71 -10.40
C SER A 38 -7.45 5.92 -9.48
N ARG A 39 -7.32 6.31 -8.20
CA ARG A 39 -6.53 5.59 -7.20
C ARG A 39 -7.23 4.29 -6.82
N SER A 40 -8.53 4.32 -6.56
CA SER A 40 -9.31 3.13 -6.24
C SER A 40 -9.29 2.11 -7.38
N GLN A 41 -9.44 2.54 -8.63
CA GLN A 41 -9.29 1.66 -9.80
C GLN A 41 -7.88 1.06 -9.91
N TRP A 42 -6.83 1.85 -9.66
CA TRP A 42 -5.45 1.34 -9.64
C TRP A 42 -5.25 0.27 -8.55
N ILE A 43 -5.81 0.48 -7.36
CA ILE A 43 -5.75 -0.49 -6.26
C ILE A 43 -6.49 -1.78 -6.63
N THR A 44 -7.68 -1.69 -7.23
CA THR A 44 -8.44 -2.86 -7.68
C THR A 44 -7.66 -3.67 -8.71
N ARG A 45 -7.12 -3.04 -9.75
CA ARG A 45 -6.26 -3.71 -10.74
C ARG A 45 -5.00 -4.31 -10.12
N LEU A 46 -4.40 -3.62 -9.16
CA LEU A 46 -3.24 -4.12 -8.43
C LEU A 46 -3.59 -5.38 -7.64
N ARG A 47 -4.77 -5.41 -7.00
CA ARG A 47 -5.30 -6.57 -6.27
C ARG A 47 -5.55 -7.74 -7.22
N GLU A 48 -6.14 -7.51 -8.40
CA GLU A 48 -6.36 -8.58 -9.39
C GLU A 48 -5.04 -9.21 -9.87
N ARG A 49 -3.98 -8.40 -10.04
CA ARG A 49 -2.68 -8.88 -10.51
C ARG A 49 -1.86 -9.62 -9.43
N ARG A 50 -2.08 -9.32 -8.14
CA ARG A 50 -1.25 -9.81 -7.03
C ARG A 50 -2.01 -10.63 -5.99
N GLY A 51 -3.32 -10.80 -6.19
CA GLY A 51 -4.23 -11.55 -5.33
C GLY A 51 -4.20 -13.04 -5.63
#